data_AF-A0A446C944-F1
#
_entry.id   AF-A0A446C944-F1
#
_cell.length_a   1.000
_cell.length_b   1.000
_cell.length_c   1.000
_cell.angle_alpha   90.00
_cell.angle_beta   90.00
_cell.angle_gamma   90.00
#
_symmetry.space_group_name_H-M   'P 1'
#
loop_
_entity.id
_entity.type
_entity.pdbx_description
1 polymer ?
#
loop_
_entity_poly.entity_id
_entity_poly.type
_entity_poly.pdbx_seq_one_letter_code
_entity_poly.pdbx_strand_id
1 'polypeptide(L)'
;MTTHEQTARNAEIVRRRLDGEGTSDLSREYGVTPTRIAQLVRRHREKAGEIPKTARQKKQPAQRIRPRLRKAELGLWLCTGEGVERRGETPTAAYERWLKASLAGRVAAHLAPKPAEPEQPYAGPVMVVPGTKVAPRALTLPPAMRFAMERAGLVQSRLITLPGT
;
A
#
# COMPACT_ATOMS: atom_id res chain seq x y z
N MET A 1 -2.49 -38.64 33.32
CA MET A 1 -3.61 -38.01 32.60
C MET A 1 -3.37 -38.19 31.11
N THR A 2 -4.26 -38.89 30.42
CA THR A 2 -4.12 -39.15 28.98
C THR A 2 -4.52 -37.92 28.15
N THR A 3 -4.11 -37.86 26.88
CA THR A 3 -4.48 -36.76 25.95
C THR A 3 -5.99 -36.65 25.74
N HIS A 4 -6.69 -37.79 25.79
CA HIS A 4 -8.16 -37.87 25.71
C HIS A 4 -8.83 -37.26 26.94
N GLU A 5 -8.35 -37.57 28.15
CA GLU A 5 -8.85 -36.97 29.40
C GLU A 5 -8.67 -35.45 29.43
N GLN A 6 -7.52 -34.96 28.95
CA GLN A 6 -7.26 -33.51 28.86
C GLN A 6 -8.21 -32.83 27.87
N THR A 7 -8.54 -33.50 26.77
CA THR A 7 -9.47 -32.97 25.76
C THR A 7 -10.89 -32.91 26.31
N ALA A 8 -11.34 -33.96 27.00
CA ALA A 8 -12.64 -34.01 27.67
C ALA A 8 -12.75 -32.91 28.76
N ARG A 9 -11.73 -32.76 29.60
CA ARG A 9 -11.66 -31.67 30.60
C ARG A 9 -11.73 -30.29 29.97
N ASN A 10 -11.03 -30.06 28.85
CA ASN A 10 -11.07 -28.77 28.17
C ASN A 10 -12.46 -28.49 27.55
N ALA A 11 -13.15 -29.52 27.06
CA ALA A 11 -14.51 -29.39 26.55
C ALA A 11 -15.51 -29.04 27.67
N GLU A 12 -15.35 -29.65 28.85
CA GLU A 12 -16.14 -29.33 30.05
C GLU A 12 -16.02 -27.85 30.45
N ILE A 13 -14.78 -27.36 30.56
CA ILE A 13 -14.50 -25.96 30.92
C ILE A 13 -15.15 -25.00 29.92
N VAL A 14 -15.13 -25.33 28.63
CA VAL A 14 -15.74 -24.49 27.60
C VAL A 14 -17.27 -24.50 27.71
N ARG A 15 -17.89 -25.67 27.89
CA ARG A 15 -19.35 -25.80 28.07
C ARG A 15 -19.83 -24.94 29.24
N ARG A 16 -19.29 -25.16 30.44
CA ARG A 16 -19.68 -24.40 31.64
C ARG A 16 -19.43 -22.89 31.49
N ARG A 17 -18.39 -22.51 30.75
CA ARG A 17 -18.12 -21.09 30.47
C ARG A 17 -19.14 -20.48 29.49
N LEU A 18 -19.65 -21.25 28.53
CA LEU A 18 -20.72 -20.81 27.63
C LEU A 18 -22.07 -20.74 28.34
N ASP A 19 -22.30 -21.62 29.32
CA ASP A 19 -23.49 -21.62 30.19
C ASP A 19 -23.52 -20.45 31.20
N GLY A 20 -22.45 -19.65 31.26
CA GLY A 20 -22.41 -18.38 31.98
C GLY A 20 -21.53 -18.36 33.24
N GLU A 21 -20.89 -19.46 33.60
CA GLU A 21 -20.07 -19.52 34.81
C GLU A 21 -18.86 -18.57 34.79
N GLY A 22 -18.49 -18.08 35.99
CA GLY A 22 -17.40 -17.15 36.20
C GLY A 22 -16.03 -17.74 35.84
N THR A 23 -15.20 -16.95 35.15
CA THR A 23 -13.84 -17.40 34.78
C THR A 23 -12.94 -17.61 36.00
N SER A 24 -13.17 -16.87 37.09
CA SER A 24 -12.47 -17.04 38.37
C SER A 24 -12.75 -18.39 39.02
N ASP A 25 -14.01 -18.85 38.95
CA ASP A 25 -14.48 -20.03 39.66
C ASP A 25 -13.99 -21.29 38.95
N LEU A 26 -14.16 -21.31 37.63
CA LEU A 26 -13.57 -22.35 36.76
C LEU A 26 -12.04 -22.40 36.87
N SER A 27 -11.38 -21.25 37.06
CA SER A 27 -9.93 -21.20 37.22
C SER A 27 -9.47 -21.89 38.51
N ARG A 28 -10.19 -21.69 39.61
CA ARG A 28 -9.91 -22.32 40.91
C ARG A 28 -10.23 -23.81 40.89
N GLU A 29 -11.42 -24.17 40.41
CA GLU A 29 -11.91 -25.56 40.39
C GLU A 29 -11.03 -26.46 39.51
N TYR A 30 -10.73 -26.00 38.30
CA TYR A 30 -9.91 -26.77 37.38
C TYR A 30 -8.42 -26.45 37.52
N GLY A 31 -7.96 -25.58 38.43
CA GLY A 31 -6.54 -25.23 38.54
C GLY A 31 -5.91 -24.73 37.22
N VAL A 32 -6.69 -24.03 36.40
CA VAL A 32 -6.27 -23.51 35.09
C VAL A 32 -6.25 -21.98 35.14
N THR A 33 -5.25 -21.34 34.55
CA THR A 33 -5.19 -19.87 34.51
C THR A 33 -6.40 -19.25 33.76
N PRO A 34 -6.90 -18.08 34.17
CA PRO A 34 -8.01 -17.40 33.49
C PRO A 34 -7.73 -17.15 31.99
N THR A 35 -6.47 -16.84 31.65
CA THR A 35 -6.02 -16.63 30.28
C THR A 35 -6.15 -17.91 29.44
N ARG A 36 -5.86 -19.07 30.02
CA ARG A 36 -6.02 -20.35 29.35
C ARG A 36 -7.48 -20.69 29.10
N ILE A 37 -8.40 -20.38 30.02
CA ILE A 37 -9.85 -20.54 29.80
C ILE A 37 -10.29 -19.68 28.61
N ALA A 38 -9.88 -18.41 28.55
CA ALA A 38 -10.18 -17.53 27.42
C ALA A 38 -9.65 -18.09 26.08
N GLN A 39 -8.46 -18.70 26.07
CA GLN A 39 -7.92 -19.37 24.87
C GLN A 39 -8.74 -20.58 24.45
N LEU A 40 -9.22 -21.39 25.40
CA LEU A 40 -10.05 -22.57 25.11
C LEU A 40 -11.37 -22.14 24.47
N VAL A 41 -12.04 -21.14 25.05
CA VAL A 41 -13.29 -20.58 24.50
C VAL A 41 -13.05 -19.97 23.11
N ARG A 42 -11.98 -19.19 22.93
CA ARG A 42 -11.64 -18.63 21.62
C ARG A 42 -11.43 -19.72 20.57
N ARG A 43 -10.67 -20.78 20.89
CA ARG A 43 -10.47 -21.92 19.98
C ARG A 43 -11.77 -22.65 19.67
N HIS A 44 -12.68 -22.76 20.63
CA HIS A 44 -14.00 -23.33 20.40
C HIS A 44 -14.81 -22.49 19.41
N ARG A 45 -14.88 -21.16 19.62
CA ARG A 45 -15.58 -20.24 18.71
C ARG A 45 -14.96 -20.16 17.32
N GLU A 46 -13.64 -20.27 17.21
CA GLU A 46 -12.94 -20.40 15.92
C GLU A 46 -13.32 -21.69 15.19
N LYS A 47 -13.43 -22.82 15.91
CA LYS A 47 -13.88 -24.09 15.32
C LYS A 47 -15.36 -24.05 14.91
N ALA A 48 -16.19 -23.36 15.67
CA ALA A 48 -17.60 -23.14 15.37
C ALA A 48 -17.84 -22.12 14.23
N GLY A 49 -16.80 -21.40 13.79
CA GLY A 49 -16.90 -20.40 12.73
C GLY A 49 -17.43 -19.02 13.16
N GLU A 50 -17.70 -18.81 14.46
CA GLU A 50 -18.17 -17.52 15.00
C GLU A 50 -17.10 -16.42 14.90
N ILE A 51 -15.83 -16.80 14.97
CA ILE A 51 -14.70 -15.88 14.92
C ILE A 51 -13.80 -16.30 13.76
N PRO A 52 -13.47 -15.39 12.82
CA PRO A 52 -12.53 -15.70 11.76
C PRO A 52 -11.18 -16.06 12.39
N LYS A 53 -10.53 -17.10 11.85
CA LYS A 53 -9.16 -17.51 12.20
C LYS A 53 -8.17 -16.46 11.66
N THR A 54 -8.25 -15.25 12.18
CA THR A 54 -7.36 -14.16 11.84
C THR A 54 -6.00 -14.50 12.42
N ALA A 55 -5.06 -14.82 11.52
CA ALA A 55 -3.64 -14.66 11.84
C ALA A 55 -3.48 -13.24 12.37
N ARG A 56 -2.90 -13.07 13.56
CA ARG A 56 -2.51 -11.75 14.08
C ARG A 56 -1.66 -11.11 12.99
N GLN A 57 -2.24 -10.21 12.20
CA GLN A 57 -1.46 -9.33 11.36
C GLN A 57 -0.65 -8.51 12.35
N LYS A 58 0.64 -8.82 12.50
CA LYS A 58 1.59 -7.93 13.15
C LYS A 58 1.48 -6.63 12.36
N LYS A 59 0.76 -5.64 12.89
CA LYS A 59 0.88 -4.27 12.42
C LYS A 59 2.37 -3.98 12.52
N GLN A 60 3.06 -3.92 11.38
CA GLN A 60 4.45 -3.48 11.39
C GLN A 60 4.45 -2.13 12.11
N PRO A 61 5.30 -1.94 13.13
CA PRO A 61 5.38 -0.64 13.76
C PRO A 61 5.66 0.36 12.65
N ALA A 62 4.81 1.39 12.54
CA ALA A 62 5.04 2.47 11.59
C ALA A 62 6.51 2.86 11.67
N GLN A 63 7.22 2.83 10.54
CA GLN A 63 8.64 3.15 10.49
C GLN A 63 8.83 4.55 11.08
N ARG A 64 9.21 4.63 12.36
CA ARG A 64 9.45 5.89 13.04
C ARG A 64 10.77 6.42 12.50
N ILE A 65 10.70 7.41 11.63
CA ILE A 65 11.88 8.11 11.13
C ILE A 65 12.60 8.69 12.35
N ARG A 66 13.84 8.28 12.55
CA ARG A 66 14.73 8.90 13.52
C ARG A 66 15.86 9.57 12.75
N PRO A 67 15.80 10.89 12.52
CA PRO A 67 16.89 11.59 11.86
C PRO A 67 18.15 11.48 12.71
N ARG A 68 19.29 11.35 12.06
CA ARG A 68 20.61 11.32 12.70
C ARG A 68 21.21 12.72 12.62
N LEU A 69 21.52 13.27 13.79
CA LEU A 69 22.13 14.60 13.91
C LEU A 69 23.59 14.42 14.30
N ARG A 70 24.51 14.98 13.52
CA ARG A 70 25.96 14.93 13.77
C ARG A 70 26.62 16.27 13.43
N LYS A 71 27.76 16.55 14.06
CA LYS A 71 28.61 17.69 13.71
C LYS A 71 29.45 17.33 12.47
N ALA A 72 29.46 18.18 11.47
CA ALA A 72 30.22 18.03 10.23
C ALA A 72 31.53 18.84 10.26
N GLU A 73 32.42 18.55 9.32
CA GLU A 73 33.81 19.05 9.27
C GLU A 73 33.95 20.58 9.20
N LEU A 74 32.90 21.29 8.75
CA LEU A 74 32.87 22.75 8.65
C LEU A 74 32.28 23.44 9.90
N GLY A 75 32.21 22.76 11.04
CA GLY A 75 31.57 23.27 12.26
C GLY A 75 30.04 23.32 12.19
N LEU A 76 29.46 23.04 11.03
CA LEU A 76 28.02 22.96 10.79
C LEU A 76 27.44 21.65 11.34
N TRP A 77 26.19 21.69 11.75
CA TRP A 77 25.38 20.52 12.07
C TRP A 77 24.77 19.92 10.82
N LEU A 78 24.84 18.60 10.68
CA LEU A 78 24.23 17.82 9.61
C LEU A 78 23.12 16.96 10.18
N CYS A 79 21.91 17.09 9.61
CA CYS A 79 20.78 16.22 9.89
C CYS A 79 20.51 15.33 8.68
N THR A 80 20.49 14.01 8.88
CA THR A 80 20.29 13.01 7.83
C THR A 80 19.13 12.07 8.14
N GLY A 81 18.31 11.76 7.14
CA GLY A 81 17.18 10.83 7.27
C GLY A 81 16.37 10.74 5.98
N GLU A 82 15.88 9.53 5.65
CA GLU A 82 15.10 9.23 4.43
C GLU A 82 15.76 9.70 3.13
N GLY A 83 17.09 9.57 3.00
CA GLY A 83 17.81 10.00 1.80
C GLY A 83 17.94 11.53 1.63
N VAL A 84 17.48 12.31 2.62
CA VAL A 84 17.62 13.77 2.64
C VAL A 84 18.67 14.15 3.68
N GLU A 85 19.60 15.01 3.26
CA GLU A 85 20.61 15.61 4.14
C GLU A 85 20.54 17.14 4.09
N ARG A 86 20.59 17.78 5.27
CA ARG A 86 20.60 19.25 5.38
C ARG A 86 21.56 19.71 6.46
N ARG A 87 22.17 20.88 6.22
CA ARG A 87 23.17 21.51 7.10
C ARG A 87 22.61 22.78 7.73
N GLY A 88 23.00 23.06 8.96
CA GLY A 88 22.67 24.29 9.71
C GLY A 88 23.78 24.67 10.67
N GLU A 89 23.83 25.95 11.06
CA GLU A 89 24.83 26.45 12.01
C GLU A 89 24.57 25.93 13.43
N THR A 90 23.31 25.70 13.78
CA THR A 90 22.88 25.10 15.04
C THR A 90 22.27 23.72 14.80
N PRO A 91 22.25 22.84 15.83
CA PRO A 91 21.62 21.53 15.72
C PRO A 91 20.13 21.65 15.33
N THR A 92 19.44 22.63 15.91
CA THR A 92 18.02 22.93 15.63
C THR A 92 17.82 23.40 14.19
N ALA A 93 18.67 24.30 13.68
CA ALA A 93 18.55 24.79 12.30
C ALA A 93 18.79 23.67 11.27
N ALA A 94 19.72 22.74 11.55
CA ALA A 94 19.94 21.58 10.69
C ALA A 94 18.72 20.66 10.67
N TYR A 95 18.10 20.42 11.83
CA TYR A 95 16.88 19.62 11.96
C TYR A 95 15.68 20.26 11.25
N GLU A 96 15.43 21.55 11.44
CA GLU A 96 14.32 22.26 10.80
C GLU A 96 14.45 22.28 9.27
N ARG A 97 15.66 22.52 8.77
CA ARG A 97 15.95 22.46 7.32
C ARG A 97 15.72 21.06 6.77
N TRP A 98 16.15 20.02 7.50
CA TRP A 98 15.86 18.63 7.14
C TRP A 98 14.35 18.36 7.15
N LEU A 99 13.64 18.71 8.22
CA LEU A 99 12.21 18.49 8.37
C LEU A 99 11.41 19.13 7.23
N LYS A 100 11.71 20.40 6.90
CA LYS A 100 11.07 21.11 5.78
C LYS A 100 11.30 20.39 4.45
N ALA A 101 12.52 19.89 4.21
CA ALA A 101 12.84 19.15 2.99
C ALA A 101 12.18 17.76 2.94
N SER A 102 12.14 17.03 4.06
CA SER A 102 11.49 15.72 4.17
C SER A 102 9.97 15.82 3.94
N LEU A 103 9.33 16.86 4.49
CA LEU A 103 7.91 17.10 4.25
C LEU A 103 7.63 17.49 2.80
N ALA A 104 8.44 18.37 2.21
CA ALA A 104 8.31 18.75 0.81
C ALA A 104 8.42 17.53 -0.13
N GLY A 105 9.38 16.62 0.11
CA GLY A 105 9.54 15.40 -0.66
C GLY A 105 8.34 14.45 -0.54
N ARG A 106 7.78 14.28 0.67
CA ARG A 106 6.59 13.45 0.90
C ARG A 106 5.34 14.02 0.23
N VAL A 107 5.13 15.34 0.34
CA VAL A 107 3.99 16.01 -0.30
C VAL A 107 4.11 15.92 -1.82
N ALA A 108 5.29 16.15 -2.39
CA ALA A 108 5.52 16.01 -3.83
C ALA A 108 5.25 14.57 -4.32
N ALA A 109 5.67 13.55 -3.57
CA ALA A 109 5.40 12.16 -3.92
C ALA A 109 3.90 11.81 -3.87
N HIS A 110 3.14 12.41 -2.94
CA HIS A 110 1.69 12.23 -2.87
C HIS A 110 0.92 12.97 -3.96
N LEU A 111 1.44 14.11 -4.44
CA LEU A 111 0.82 14.92 -5.48
C LEU A 111 1.27 14.55 -6.90
N ALA A 112 2.32 13.74 -7.04
CA ALA A 112 2.77 13.27 -8.33
C ALA A 112 1.64 12.48 -9.01
N PRO A 113 1.26 12.82 -10.26
CA PRO A 113 0.28 12.04 -11.00
C PRO A 113 0.80 10.61 -11.10
N LYS A 114 -0.02 9.63 -10.70
CA LYS A 114 0.32 8.23 -10.91
C LYS A 114 0.58 8.03 -12.41
N PRO A 115 1.66 7.33 -12.80
CA PRO A 115 1.86 6.99 -14.19
C PRO A 115 0.60 6.27 -14.66
N ALA A 116 -0.05 6.79 -15.70
CA ALA A 116 -1.21 6.16 -16.29
C ALA A 116 -0.79 4.75 -16.72
N GLU A 117 -1.45 3.73 -16.19
CA GLU A 117 -1.30 2.38 -16.73
C GLU A 117 -1.70 2.43 -18.21
N PRO A 118 -0.92 1.82 -19.12
CA PRO A 118 -1.30 1.77 -20.52
C PRO A 118 -2.68 1.13 -20.62
N GLU A 119 -3.61 1.82 -21.27
CA GLU A 119 -4.97 1.32 -21.49
C GLU A 119 -4.87 -0.08 -22.10
N GLN A 120 -5.35 -1.09 -21.37
CA GLN A 120 -5.35 -2.45 -21.87
C GLN A 120 -6.25 -2.50 -23.11
N PRO A 121 -5.82 -3.15 -24.21
CA PRO A 121 -6.67 -3.36 -25.37
C PRO A 121 -7.98 -4.02 -24.94
N TYR A 122 -9.10 -3.42 -25.35
CA TYR A 122 -10.43 -3.92 -25.00
C TYR A 122 -10.58 -5.39 -25.46
N ALA A 123 -10.72 -6.30 -24.49
CA ALA A 123 -10.80 -7.75 -24.71
C ALA A 123 -12.25 -8.30 -24.69
N GLY A 124 -13.26 -7.42 -24.68
CA GLY A 124 -14.66 -7.82 -24.68
C GLY A 124 -15.20 -8.11 -26.09
N PRO A 125 -16.32 -8.84 -26.21
CA PRO A 125 -16.98 -9.04 -27.50
C PRO A 125 -17.46 -7.69 -28.07
N VAL A 126 -17.04 -7.38 -29.29
CA VAL A 126 -17.52 -6.21 -30.04
C VAL A 126 -18.88 -6.56 -30.62
N MET A 127 -19.94 -6.05 -29.99
CA MET A 127 -21.30 -6.16 -30.52
C MET A 127 -21.48 -5.11 -31.62
N VAL A 128 -21.43 -5.53 -32.88
CA VAL A 128 -21.83 -4.67 -34.00
C VAL A 128 -23.35 -4.61 -34.02
N VAL A 129 -23.92 -3.44 -33.71
CA VAL A 129 -25.36 -3.22 -33.80
C VAL A 129 -25.76 -3.16 -35.28
N PRO A 130 -26.55 -4.12 -35.80
CA PRO A 130 -26.97 -4.12 -37.18
C PRO A 130 -27.92 -2.95 -37.43
N GLY A 131 -27.55 -2.05 -38.36
CA GLY A 131 -28.35 -0.88 -38.74
C GLY A 131 -27.62 0.47 -38.67
N THR A 132 -26.43 0.53 -38.04
CA THR A 132 -25.59 1.72 -38.12
C THR A 132 -24.77 1.71 -39.41
N LYS A 133 -25.22 2.48 -40.41
CA LYS A 133 -24.38 2.81 -41.57
C LYS A 133 -23.23 3.69 -41.06
N VAL A 134 -22.12 3.07 -40.65
CA VAL A 134 -20.84 3.78 -40.55
C VAL A 134 -20.44 4.07 -41.99
N ALA A 135 -20.88 5.22 -42.51
CA ALA A 135 -20.38 5.71 -43.79
C ALA A 135 -18.84 5.66 -43.74
N PRO A 136 -18.16 5.27 -44.83
CA PRO A 136 -16.71 5.41 -44.93
C PRO A 136 -16.41 6.90 -44.92
N ARG A 137 -16.34 7.47 -43.72
CA ARG A 137 -15.94 8.85 -43.51
C ARG A 137 -14.45 8.80 -43.79
N ALA A 138 -14.05 9.28 -44.97
CA ALA A 138 -12.65 9.53 -45.27
C ALA A 138 -12.04 10.19 -44.03
N LEU A 139 -10.92 9.66 -43.53
CA LEU A 139 -10.21 10.19 -42.37
C LEU A 139 -9.77 11.62 -42.71
N THR A 140 -10.65 12.58 -42.48
CA THR A 140 -10.36 13.98 -42.69
C THR A 140 -9.61 14.46 -41.47
N LEU A 141 -8.35 14.81 -41.69
CA LEU A 141 -7.50 15.41 -40.69
C LEU A 141 -8.24 16.62 -40.06
N PRO A 142 -8.38 16.65 -38.72
CA PRO A 142 -8.95 17.81 -38.03
C PRO A 142 -8.17 19.08 -38.40
N PRO A 143 -8.81 20.26 -38.50
CA PRO A 143 -8.16 21.50 -38.93
C PRO A 143 -6.88 21.82 -38.14
N ALA A 144 -6.89 21.57 -36.82
CA ALA A 144 -5.72 21.74 -35.97
C ALA A 144 -4.52 20.88 -36.39
N MET A 145 -4.77 19.64 -36.81
CA MET A 145 -3.73 18.72 -37.27
C MET A 145 -3.22 19.11 -38.67
N ARG A 146 -4.07 19.69 -39.52
CA ARG A 146 -3.66 20.26 -40.82
C ARG A 146 -2.68 21.44 -40.65
N PHE A 147 -3.01 22.39 -39.78
CA PHE A 147 -2.12 23.52 -39.49
C PHE A 147 -0.81 23.10 -38.79
N ALA A 148 -0.83 22.00 -38.04
CA ALA A 148 0.38 21.43 -37.46
C ALA A 148 1.27 20.78 -38.54
N MET A 149 0.69 20.04 -39.48
CA MET A 149 1.41 19.45 -40.62
C MET A 149 2.01 20.51 -41.55
N GLU A 150 1.27 21.58 -41.86
CA GLU A 150 1.80 22.69 -42.67
C GLU A 150 2.99 23.36 -42.00
N ARG A 151 2.90 23.64 -40.69
CA ARG A 151 4.02 24.21 -39.93
C ARG A 151 5.21 23.26 -39.84
N ALA A 152 4.97 21.96 -39.65
CA ALA A 152 6.03 20.95 -39.61
C ALA A 152 6.73 20.82 -40.98
N GLY A 153 6.00 20.87 -42.08
CA GLY A 153 6.54 20.81 -43.44
C GLY A 153 7.43 21.99 -43.81
N LEU A 154 7.22 23.16 -43.20
CA LEU A 154 8.09 24.33 -43.38
C LEU A 154 9.44 24.19 -42.63
N VAL A 155 9.48 23.38 -41.57
CA VAL A 155 10.68 23.17 -40.74
C VAL A 155 11.49 21.96 -41.23
N GLN A 156 10.84 21.00 -41.88
CA GLN A 156 11.52 19.80 -42.40
C GLN A 156 12.17 20.10 -43.77
N SER A 157 13.50 20.15 -43.79
CA SER A 157 14.29 20.13 -45.02
C SER A 157 14.05 18.82 -45.77
N ARG A 158 13.53 18.90 -47.01
CA ARG A 158 13.33 17.73 -47.86
C ARG A 158 14.68 17.07 -48.13
N LEU A 159 14.85 15.84 -47.66
CA LEU A 159 16.01 15.01 -47.98
C LEU A 159 15.94 14.65 -49.46
N ILE A 160 16.88 15.19 -50.25
CA ILE A 160 17.08 14.81 -51.64
C ILE A 160 17.72 13.41 -51.60
N THR A 161 16.96 12.38 -51.97
CA THR A 161 17.53 11.04 -52.16
C THR A 161 18.43 11.07 -53.40
N LEU A 162 19.70 10.70 -53.23
CA LEU A 162 20.62 10.50 -54.34
C LEU A 162 20.10 9.37 -55.24
N PRO A 163 20.15 9.49 -56.58
CA PRO A 163 19.77 8.42 -57.47
C PRO A 163 20.74 7.24 -57.28
N GLY A 164 20.19 6.07 -56.95
CA GLY A 164 20.95 4.84 -56.82
C GLY A 164 21.53 4.43 -58.18
N THR A 165 22.82 4.09 -58.17
CA THR A 165 23.56 3.42 -59.25
C THR A 165 23.13 1.97 -59.40
#